data_AF-A0A6I5RIJ4-F1
#
_entry.id   AF-A0A6I5RIJ4-F1
#
_cell.length_a   1.000
_cell.length_b   1.000
_cell.length_c   1.000
_cell.angle_alpha   90.00
_cell.angle_beta   90.00
_cell.angle_gamma   90.00
#
_symmetry.space_group_name_H-M   'P 1'
#
loop_
_entity.id
_entity.type
_entity.pdbx_description
1 polymer ?
#
loop_
_entity_poly.entity_id
_entity_poly.type
_entity_poly.pdbx_seq_one_letter_code
_entity_poly.pdbx_strand_id
1 'polypeptide(L)'
;LLIEQKRNGQFWGLWTTIDESADWMAKRDVALQPMWVPAIATLKSRGINCIPAALGEGYRGWSNGIGLSSNLSDTTLDAAYAYINWTLEGWVGAFLMRQGYYSALPNNARKYMSQSEWDFWYKGGPSSGPVMDPLGRRLERRGTTRKGGGFVERFGAIACWNSMMDEHRYLVRKWEEFTAAEPLQDDTE
;
A
#
# COMPACT_ATOMS: atom_id res chain seq x y z
N LEU A 1 22.90 -13.85 -2.24
CA LEU A 1 22.55 -12.46 -1.91
C LEU A 1 21.60 -12.33 -0.71
N LEU A 2 20.28 -12.56 -0.80
CA LEU A 2 19.38 -12.26 0.35
C LEU A 2 19.71 -13.07 1.62
N ILE A 3 19.99 -14.38 1.48
CA ILE A 3 20.39 -15.25 2.60
C ILE A 3 21.68 -14.76 3.27
N GLU A 4 22.65 -14.35 2.46
CA GLU A 4 23.92 -13.80 2.93
C GLU A 4 23.71 -12.48 3.68
N GLN A 5 22.87 -11.58 3.16
CA GLN A 5 22.51 -10.34 3.84
C GLN A 5 21.76 -10.61 5.17
N LYS A 6 20.89 -11.62 5.22
CA LYS A 6 20.23 -12.07 6.48
C LYS A 6 21.24 -12.59 7.49
N ARG A 7 22.17 -13.42 7.03
CA ARG A 7 23.31 -13.93 7.81
C ARG A 7 24.17 -12.79 8.39
N ASN A 8 24.35 -11.73 7.63
CA ASN A 8 25.07 -10.52 8.02
C ASN A 8 24.24 -9.52 8.85
N GLY A 9 23.08 -9.94 9.38
CA GLY A 9 22.27 -9.12 10.29
C GLY A 9 21.49 -7.97 9.62
N GLN A 10 21.37 -7.92 8.29
CA GLN A 10 20.66 -6.84 7.60
C GLN A 10 19.13 -6.92 7.74
N PHE A 11 18.60 -8.06 8.18
CA PHE A 11 17.17 -8.27 8.34
C PHE A 11 16.83 -8.44 9.82
N TRP A 12 16.00 -7.53 10.34
CA TRP A 12 15.43 -7.66 11.68
C TRP A 12 14.42 -8.81 11.77
N GLY A 13 13.56 -8.94 10.76
CA GLY A 13 12.52 -9.96 10.74
C GLY A 13 11.57 -9.82 9.54
N LEU A 14 10.56 -10.67 9.51
CA LEU A 14 9.48 -10.66 8.51
C LEU A 14 8.15 -10.47 9.22
N TRP A 15 7.57 -9.27 9.14
CA TRP A 15 6.30 -8.99 9.77
C TRP A 15 5.16 -9.66 9.01
N THR A 16 4.10 -10.00 9.74
CA THR A 16 2.90 -10.65 9.20
C THR A 16 1.65 -9.78 9.36
N THR A 17 1.72 -8.76 10.21
CA THR A 17 0.59 -7.85 10.48
C THR A 17 0.97 -6.38 10.28
N ILE A 18 -0.04 -5.56 9.99
CA ILE A 18 0.10 -4.10 9.84
C ILE A 18 0.63 -3.49 11.14
N ASP A 19 0.10 -3.91 12.29
CA ASP A 19 0.47 -3.37 13.59
C ASP A 19 1.92 -3.73 13.97
N GLU A 20 2.35 -4.95 13.71
CA GLU A 20 3.74 -5.37 13.89
C GLU A 20 4.71 -4.50 13.08
N SER A 21 4.40 -4.26 11.80
CA SER A 21 5.23 -3.38 10.96
C SER A 21 5.33 -1.95 11.52
N ALA A 22 4.23 -1.42 12.08
CA ALA A 22 4.22 -0.11 12.72
C ALA A 22 5.03 -0.11 14.02
N ASP A 23 4.90 -1.14 14.84
CA ASP A 23 5.60 -1.23 16.12
C ASP A 23 7.12 -1.35 15.95
N TRP A 24 7.61 -2.07 14.94
CA TRP A 24 9.04 -2.15 14.63
C TRP A 24 9.64 -0.78 14.26
N MET A 25 8.93 0.02 13.44
CA MET A 25 9.35 1.40 13.18
C MET A 25 9.29 2.27 14.45
N ALA A 26 8.25 2.09 15.28
CA ALA A 26 8.05 2.91 16.46
C ALA A 26 9.14 2.70 17.52
N LYS A 27 9.57 1.45 17.70
CA LYS A 27 10.68 1.06 18.59
C LYS A 27 12.06 1.42 18.03
N ARG A 28 12.13 1.72 16.72
CA ARG A 28 13.37 1.91 15.96
C ARG A 28 14.21 0.64 15.84
N ASP A 29 13.56 -0.52 15.88
CA ASP A 29 14.19 -1.81 15.62
C ASP A 29 14.64 -1.92 14.15
N VAL A 30 13.96 -1.18 13.26
CA VAL A 30 14.29 -1.10 11.83
C VAL A 30 14.36 0.34 11.35
N ALA A 31 15.31 0.62 10.44
CA ALA A 31 15.47 1.92 9.80
C ALA A 31 14.61 2.07 8.53
N LEU A 32 14.37 0.97 7.81
CA LEU A 32 13.63 0.92 6.55
C LEU A 32 12.90 -0.43 6.44
N GLN A 33 11.66 -0.40 5.97
CA GLN A 33 10.90 -1.61 5.63
C GLN A 33 9.75 -1.28 4.66
N PRO A 34 9.25 -2.28 3.90
CA PRO A 34 7.99 -2.13 3.20
C PRO A 34 6.85 -2.00 4.21
N MET A 35 5.93 -1.06 3.99
CA MET A 35 4.77 -0.83 4.85
C MET A 35 3.55 -0.43 4.05
N TRP A 36 2.38 -0.79 4.57
CA TRP A 36 1.11 -0.30 4.04
C TRP A 36 0.83 1.13 4.54
N VAL A 37 0.09 1.91 3.74
CA VAL A 37 -0.29 3.30 4.09
C VAL A 37 -0.98 3.40 5.46
N PRO A 38 -1.87 2.48 5.87
CA PRO A 38 -2.47 2.50 7.21
C PRO A 38 -1.44 2.43 8.36
N ALA A 39 -0.35 1.65 8.23
CA ALA A 39 0.69 1.57 9.25
C ALA A 39 1.42 2.92 9.42
N ILE A 40 1.68 3.62 8.30
CA ILE A 40 2.28 4.96 8.30
C ILE A 40 1.32 5.97 8.95
N ALA A 41 0.02 5.88 8.66
CA ALA A 41 -0.99 6.73 9.30
C ALA A 41 -1.05 6.51 10.82
N THR A 42 -0.97 5.26 11.28
CA THR A 42 -0.89 4.91 12.72
C THR A 42 0.35 5.50 13.38
N LEU A 43 1.53 5.40 12.75
CA LEU A 43 2.75 6.03 13.25
C LEU A 43 2.60 7.55 13.36
N LYS A 44 2.03 8.18 12.33
CA LYS A 44 1.78 9.62 12.31
C LYS A 44 0.81 10.05 13.41
N SER A 45 -0.25 9.28 13.69
CA SER A 45 -1.17 9.59 14.79
C SER A 45 -0.53 9.47 16.17
N ARG A 46 0.52 8.65 16.30
CA ARG A 46 1.38 8.56 17.49
C ARG A 46 2.47 9.64 17.56
N GLY A 47 2.50 10.58 16.61
CA GLY A 47 3.51 11.65 16.53
C GLY A 47 4.87 11.20 15.97
N ILE A 48 4.95 10.00 15.39
CA ILE A 48 6.19 9.44 14.85
C ILE A 48 6.29 9.81 13.36
N ASN A 49 7.40 10.46 13.00
CA ASN A 49 7.65 10.89 11.62
C ASN A 49 8.21 9.75 10.77
N CYS A 50 7.31 8.94 10.19
CA CYS A 50 7.65 7.92 9.21
C CYS A 50 7.34 8.41 7.79
N ILE A 51 8.35 8.46 6.92
CA ILE A 51 8.24 9.07 5.59
C ILE A 51 8.30 7.97 4.52
N PRO A 52 7.33 7.90 3.59
CA PRO A 52 7.43 7.02 2.43
C PRO A 52 8.61 7.44 1.54
N ALA A 53 9.48 6.49 1.19
CA ALA A 53 10.57 6.68 0.24
C ALA A 53 10.32 5.81 -1.00
N ALA A 54 10.53 6.38 -2.19
CA ALA A 54 10.55 5.62 -3.44
C ALA A 54 12.01 5.25 -3.77
N LEU A 55 12.23 4.01 -4.21
CA LEU A 55 13.53 3.57 -4.72
C LEU A 55 13.74 4.09 -6.15
N GLY A 56 14.99 4.25 -6.56
CA GLY A 56 15.34 4.76 -7.90
C GLY A 56 14.90 3.81 -9.01
N GLU A 57 14.88 2.51 -8.72
CA GLU A 57 14.44 1.42 -9.58
C GLU A 57 12.91 1.28 -9.63
N GLY A 58 12.17 2.11 -8.89
CA GLY A 58 10.73 2.00 -8.72
C GLY A 58 10.33 1.02 -7.62
N TYR A 59 9.07 0.60 -7.62
CA TYR A 59 8.53 -0.26 -6.57
C TYR A 59 7.48 -1.23 -7.05
N ARG A 60 7.15 -2.18 -6.16
CA ARG A 60 6.08 -3.14 -6.36
C ARG A 60 4.71 -2.48 -6.23
N GLY A 61 3.89 -2.65 -7.26
CA GLY A 61 2.47 -2.30 -7.27
C GLY A 61 1.59 -3.51 -6.99
N TRP A 62 0.37 -3.25 -6.54
CA TRP A 62 -0.68 -4.26 -6.41
C TRP A 62 -2.00 -3.62 -6.83
N SER A 63 -2.88 -4.45 -7.35
CA SER A 63 -4.23 -4.08 -7.75
C SER A 63 -5.19 -5.17 -7.31
N ASN A 64 -6.35 -4.77 -6.80
CA ASN A 64 -7.44 -5.70 -6.55
C ASN A 64 -8.49 -5.55 -7.66
N GLY A 65 -9.06 -6.68 -8.06
CA GLY A 65 -10.18 -6.74 -8.99
C GLY A 65 -11.26 -7.67 -8.46
N ILE A 66 -12.46 -7.54 -9.00
CA ILE A 66 -13.57 -8.45 -8.72
C ILE A 66 -13.64 -9.45 -9.86
N GLY A 67 -13.44 -10.73 -9.55
CA GLY A 67 -13.66 -11.84 -10.47
C GLY A 67 -15.02 -12.48 -10.22
N LEU A 68 -15.74 -12.84 -11.28
CA LEU A 68 -16.99 -13.58 -11.19
C LEU A 68 -16.74 -15.08 -11.37
N SER A 69 -17.35 -15.90 -10.54
CA SER A 69 -17.34 -17.36 -10.74
C SER A 69 -18.14 -17.71 -12.00
N SER A 70 -17.63 -18.65 -12.79
CA SER A 70 -18.33 -19.15 -13.99
C SER A 70 -19.64 -19.88 -13.68
N ASN A 71 -19.88 -20.22 -12.42
CA ASN A 71 -21.08 -20.94 -11.98
C ASN A 71 -22.21 -20.00 -11.52
N LEU A 72 -22.01 -18.67 -11.56
CA LEU A 72 -23.07 -17.73 -11.23
C LEU A 72 -24.15 -17.73 -12.32
N SER A 73 -25.40 -17.79 -11.91
CA SER A 73 -26.56 -17.70 -12.80
C SER A 73 -27.69 -16.88 -12.19
N ASP A 74 -28.62 -16.47 -13.05
CA ASP A 74 -29.89 -15.85 -12.68
C ASP A 74 -29.70 -14.68 -11.69
N THR A 75 -30.50 -14.65 -10.63
CA THR A 75 -30.49 -13.61 -9.60
C THR A 75 -29.11 -13.40 -8.96
N THR A 76 -28.29 -14.45 -8.85
CA THR A 76 -26.95 -14.31 -8.24
C THR A 76 -25.97 -13.60 -9.17
N LEU A 77 -26.08 -13.83 -10.48
CA LEU A 77 -25.28 -13.13 -11.49
C LEU A 77 -25.70 -11.66 -11.57
N ASP A 78 -27.00 -11.38 -11.56
CA ASP A 78 -27.54 -10.01 -11.56
C ASP A 78 -27.08 -9.22 -10.33
N ALA A 79 -27.14 -9.84 -9.14
CA ALA A 79 -26.66 -9.23 -7.90
C ALA A 79 -25.14 -8.94 -7.96
N ALA A 80 -24.35 -9.84 -8.55
CA ALA A 80 -22.92 -9.64 -8.71
C ALA A 80 -22.60 -8.46 -9.63
N TYR A 81 -23.33 -8.31 -10.75
CA TYR A 81 -23.20 -7.13 -11.61
C TYR A 81 -23.66 -5.84 -10.93
N ALA A 82 -24.76 -5.87 -10.19
CA ALA A 82 -25.21 -4.72 -9.40
C ALA A 82 -24.14 -4.28 -8.40
N TYR A 83 -23.47 -5.23 -7.74
CA TYR A 83 -22.37 -4.95 -6.83
C TYR A 83 -21.14 -4.36 -7.54
N ILE A 84 -20.76 -4.89 -8.70
CA ILE A 84 -19.67 -4.32 -9.52
C ILE A 84 -20.00 -2.89 -9.95
N ASN A 85 -21.23 -2.67 -10.43
CA ASN A 85 -21.67 -1.33 -10.83
C ASN A 85 -21.59 -0.35 -9.66
N TRP A 86 -22.10 -0.73 -8.48
CA TRP A 86 -22.03 0.09 -7.28
C TRP A 86 -20.59 0.37 -6.84
N THR A 87 -19.70 -0.64 -6.85
CA THR A 87 -18.28 -0.43 -6.50
C THR A 87 -17.56 0.51 -7.49
N LEU A 88 -17.98 0.54 -8.75
CA LEU A 88 -17.39 1.37 -9.81
C LEU A 88 -18.08 2.74 -10.00
N GLU A 89 -19.25 2.98 -9.40
CA GLU A 89 -20.03 4.21 -9.59
C GLU A 89 -19.31 5.46 -9.08
N GLY A 90 -18.45 5.30 -8.06
CA GLY A 90 -17.50 6.31 -7.60
C GLY A 90 -17.36 6.43 -6.09
N TRP A 91 -18.41 6.18 -5.31
CA TRP A 91 -18.37 6.40 -3.86
C TRP A 91 -17.30 5.53 -3.18
N VAL A 92 -17.26 4.23 -3.50
CA VAL A 92 -16.24 3.29 -2.98
C VAL A 92 -14.83 3.74 -3.36
N GLY A 93 -14.64 4.17 -4.61
CA GLY A 93 -13.35 4.70 -5.08
C GLY A 93 -12.88 5.91 -4.27
N ALA A 94 -13.77 6.87 -3.98
CA ALA A 94 -13.45 8.03 -3.16
C ALA A 94 -13.15 7.65 -1.70
N PHE A 95 -13.94 6.72 -1.14
CA PHE A 95 -13.73 6.19 0.21
C PHE A 95 -12.35 5.54 0.35
N LEU A 96 -11.93 4.72 -0.61
CA LEU A 96 -10.61 4.09 -0.63
C LEU A 96 -9.48 5.10 -0.86
N MET A 97 -9.69 6.13 -1.69
CA MET A 97 -8.70 7.19 -1.90
C MET A 97 -8.35 7.97 -0.63
N ARG A 98 -9.30 8.15 0.29
CA ARG A 98 -9.02 8.73 1.62
C ARG A 98 -8.09 7.88 2.50
N GLN A 99 -7.85 6.63 2.11
CA GLN A 99 -6.88 5.72 2.73
C GLN A 99 -5.57 5.62 1.94
N GLY A 100 -5.44 6.38 0.86
CA GLY A 100 -4.27 6.39 -0.01
C GLY A 100 -4.25 5.34 -1.13
N TYR A 101 -5.33 4.58 -1.30
CA TYR A 101 -5.53 3.70 -2.46
C TYR A 101 -6.09 4.47 -3.66
N TYR A 102 -6.18 3.84 -4.83
CA TYR A 102 -6.68 4.53 -6.02
C TYR A 102 -7.71 3.69 -6.75
N SER A 103 -8.78 4.36 -7.19
CA SER A 103 -9.80 3.72 -8.04
C SER A 103 -9.25 3.54 -9.46
N ALA A 104 -9.64 2.44 -10.10
CA ALA A 104 -9.45 2.24 -11.53
C ALA A 104 -10.25 3.23 -12.40
N LEU A 105 -11.30 3.85 -11.83
CA LEU A 105 -12.13 4.87 -12.47
C LEU A 105 -12.05 6.18 -11.69
N PRO A 106 -10.90 6.88 -11.71
CA PRO A 106 -10.68 8.05 -10.87
C PRO A 106 -11.65 9.20 -11.15
N ASN A 107 -12.16 9.31 -12.39
CA ASN A 107 -13.19 10.30 -12.75
C ASN A 107 -14.54 10.05 -12.05
N ASN A 108 -14.90 8.79 -11.82
CA ASN A 108 -16.10 8.45 -11.04
C ASN A 108 -15.87 8.76 -9.55
N ALA A 109 -14.71 8.36 -9.02
CA ALA A 109 -14.34 8.68 -7.64
C ALA A 109 -14.36 10.20 -7.37
N ARG A 110 -13.85 11.01 -8.31
CA ARG A 110 -13.81 12.48 -8.20
C ARG A 110 -15.16 13.11 -7.88
N LYS A 111 -16.27 12.54 -8.35
CA LYS A 111 -17.64 13.04 -8.08
C LYS A 111 -17.98 13.05 -6.58
N TYR A 112 -17.31 12.21 -5.79
CA TYR A 112 -17.52 12.04 -4.35
C TYR A 112 -16.34 12.56 -3.51
N MET A 113 -15.43 13.32 -4.13
CA MET A 113 -14.26 13.90 -3.47
C MET A 113 -14.39 15.42 -3.45
N SER A 114 -13.95 16.04 -2.36
CA SER A 114 -13.72 17.48 -2.35
C SER A 114 -12.53 17.84 -3.26
N GLN A 115 -12.49 19.09 -3.72
CA GLN A 115 -11.36 19.59 -4.50
C GLN A 115 -10.04 19.45 -3.74
N SER A 116 -10.05 19.69 -2.42
CA SER A 116 -8.90 19.51 -1.52
C SER A 116 -8.36 18.08 -1.53
N GLU A 117 -9.25 17.09 -1.41
CA GLU A 117 -8.87 15.68 -1.47
C GLU A 117 -8.32 15.31 -2.84
N TRP A 118 -8.91 15.82 -3.92
CA TRP A 118 -8.43 15.56 -5.28
C TRP A 118 -7.03 16.15 -5.53
N ASP A 119 -6.81 17.40 -5.12
CA ASP A 119 -5.51 18.07 -5.28
C ASP A 119 -4.40 17.33 -4.50
N PHE A 120 -4.72 16.83 -3.30
CA PHE A 120 -3.78 16.08 -2.48
C PHE A 120 -3.57 14.64 -2.99
N TRP A 121 -4.64 13.85 -3.14
CA TRP A 121 -4.53 12.43 -3.46
C TRP A 121 -4.17 12.22 -4.94
N TYR A 122 -4.88 12.86 -5.86
CA TYR A 122 -4.71 12.59 -7.29
C TYR A 122 -3.60 13.43 -7.92
N LYS A 123 -3.53 14.74 -7.65
CA LYS A 123 -2.47 15.59 -8.23
C LYS A 123 -1.17 15.57 -7.42
N GLY A 124 -1.22 15.13 -6.16
CA GLY A 124 -0.06 15.13 -5.27
C GLY A 124 0.38 16.51 -4.78
N GLY A 125 -0.31 17.57 -5.18
CA GLY A 125 0.04 18.95 -4.89
C GLY A 125 -0.43 19.43 -3.52
N PRO A 126 -0.23 20.72 -3.20
CA PRO A 126 -0.76 21.32 -1.98
C PRO A 126 -2.29 21.20 -1.91
N SER A 127 -2.81 20.67 -0.81
CA SER A 127 -4.25 20.61 -0.57
C SER A 127 -4.86 22.01 -0.50
N SER A 128 -5.98 22.23 -1.21
CA SER A 128 -6.70 23.51 -1.18
C SER A 128 -7.45 23.75 0.16
N GLY A 129 -7.65 22.70 0.96
CA GLY A 129 -8.24 22.73 2.31
C GLY A 129 -7.71 21.58 3.19
N PRO A 130 -8.36 21.26 4.34
CA PRO A 130 -8.03 20.05 5.07
C PRO A 130 -8.31 18.80 4.22
N VAL A 131 -7.58 17.72 4.48
CA VAL A 131 -7.84 16.38 3.91
C VAL A 131 -8.37 15.50 5.02
N MET A 132 -9.46 14.80 4.76
CA MET A 132 -10.11 13.93 5.73
C MET A 132 -9.80 12.45 5.44
N ASP A 133 -9.80 11.66 6.50
CA ASP A 133 -9.86 10.20 6.40
C ASP A 133 -11.29 9.73 6.07
N PRO A 134 -11.52 8.43 5.82
CA PRO A 134 -12.86 7.93 5.50
C PRO A 134 -13.90 8.09 6.62
N LEU A 135 -13.47 8.33 7.85
CA LEU A 135 -14.33 8.54 9.02
C LEU A 135 -14.58 10.05 9.29
N GLY A 136 -14.11 10.92 8.40
CA GLY A 136 -14.29 12.38 8.52
C GLY A 136 -13.31 13.04 9.49
N ARG A 137 -12.31 12.32 9.99
CA ARG A 137 -11.27 12.89 10.85
C ARG A 137 -10.20 13.55 9.98
N ARG A 138 -9.65 14.67 10.45
CA ARG A 138 -8.62 15.39 9.71
C ARG A 138 -7.32 14.59 9.65
N LEU A 139 -6.94 14.18 8.44
CA LEU A 139 -5.68 13.51 8.13
C LEU A 139 -4.55 14.52 7.86
N GLU A 140 -4.84 15.54 7.05
CA GLU A 140 -3.88 16.59 6.70
C GLU A 140 -4.46 17.99 6.85
N ARG A 141 -3.55 18.95 7.06
CA ARG A 141 -3.86 20.38 7.08
C ARG A 141 -3.93 20.93 5.65
N ARG A 142 -4.49 22.13 5.52
CA ARG A 142 -4.44 22.90 4.26
C ARG A 142 -2.99 23.18 3.87
N GLY A 143 -2.69 23.10 2.57
CA GLY A 143 -1.37 23.35 2.01
C GLY A 143 -0.41 22.17 2.15
N THR A 144 -0.80 21.07 2.79
CA THR A 144 0.05 19.86 2.82
C THR A 144 0.20 19.32 1.41
N THR A 145 1.44 19.08 1.00
CA THR A 145 1.79 18.40 -0.26
C THR A 145 2.00 16.92 0.00
N ARG A 146 1.50 16.05 -0.88
CA ARG A 146 1.60 14.61 -0.71
C ARG A 146 3.03 14.13 -0.96
N LYS A 147 3.66 13.55 0.06
CA LYS A 147 4.98 12.92 -0.07
C LYS A 147 4.88 11.70 -0.99
N GLY A 148 5.81 11.61 -1.94
CA GLY A 148 5.85 10.55 -2.94
C GLY A 148 4.94 10.77 -4.16
N GLY A 149 4.44 11.99 -4.40
CA GLY A 149 3.74 12.37 -5.64
C GLY A 149 2.26 12.04 -5.69
N GLY A 150 1.62 12.44 -6.79
CA GLY A 150 0.21 12.18 -7.08
C GLY A 150 -0.01 10.80 -7.68
N PHE A 151 -1.18 10.62 -8.29
CA PHE A 151 -1.55 9.37 -8.95
C PHE A 151 -0.59 9.03 -10.09
N VAL A 152 -0.34 9.97 -11.00
CA VAL A 152 0.44 9.74 -12.22
C VAL A 152 1.90 9.42 -11.88
N GLU A 153 2.54 10.20 -11.01
CA GLU A 153 3.93 9.95 -10.61
C GLU A 153 4.06 8.61 -9.90
N ARG A 154 3.05 8.24 -9.10
CA ARG A 154 3.11 6.98 -8.35
C ARG A 154 2.88 5.76 -9.24
N PHE A 155 1.87 5.80 -10.09
CA PHE A 155 1.63 4.72 -11.04
C PHE A 155 2.79 4.57 -12.04
N GLY A 156 3.40 5.68 -12.46
CA GLY A 156 4.56 5.67 -13.36
C GLY A 156 5.84 5.10 -12.75
N ALA A 157 5.93 4.99 -11.43
CA ALA A 157 7.08 4.42 -10.72
C ALA A 157 6.88 2.94 -10.33
N ILE A 158 5.79 2.30 -10.77
CA ILE A 158 5.58 0.87 -10.57
C ILE A 158 6.48 0.10 -11.53
N ALA A 159 7.46 -0.61 -10.98
CA ALA A 159 8.40 -1.42 -11.74
C ALA A 159 7.94 -2.88 -11.90
N CYS A 160 7.12 -3.36 -10.96
CA CYS A 160 6.62 -4.73 -10.97
C CYS A 160 5.22 -4.78 -10.35
N TRP A 161 4.28 -5.43 -11.03
CA TRP A 161 2.97 -5.73 -10.46
C TRP A 161 2.99 -7.08 -9.77
N ASN A 162 2.24 -7.21 -8.67
CA ASN A 162 1.93 -8.51 -8.09
C ASN A 162 1.38 -9.46 -9.13
N SER A 163 2.20 -10.43 -9.52
CA SER A 163 1.94 -11.37 -10.61
C SER A 163 2.46 -12.74 -10.23
N MET A 164 1.83 -13.78 -10.75
CA MET A 164 2.41 -15.12 -10.77
C MET A 164 3.38 -15.18 -11.95
N MET A 165 4.65 -15.40 -11.65
CA MET A 165 5.71 -15.56 -12.66
C MET A 165 5.82 -17.03 -13.07
N ASP A 166 6.39 -17.31 -14.24
CA ASP A 166 6.62 -18.68 -14.71
C ASP A 166 7.54 -19.43 -13.73
N GLU A 167 8.48 -18.73 -13.11
CA GLU A 167 9.42 -19.25 -12.10
C GLU A 167 8.83 -19.31 -10.68
N HIS A 168 7.52 -19.08 -10.48
CA HIS A 168 6.93 -18.96 -9.15
C HIS A 168 7.28 -20.13 -8.22
N ARG A 169 7.26 -21.37 -8.71
CA ARG A 169 7.66 -22.55 -7.92
C ARG A 169 9.12 -22.50 -7.46
N TYR A 170 10.01 -21.99 -8.30
CA TYR A 170 11.40 -21.79 -7.94
C TYR A 170 11.53 -20.68 -6.89
N LEU A 171 10.84 -19.55 -7.06
CA LEU A 171 10.85 -18.43 -6.12
C LEU A 171 10.30 -18.82 -4.74
N VAL A 172 9.25 -19.63 -4.67
CA VAL A 172 8.71 -20.15 -3.39
C VAL A 172 9.77 -20.96 -2.65
N ARG A 173 10.45 -21.90 -3.31
CA ARG A 173 11.54 -22.67 -2.66
C ARG A 173 12.68 -21.76 -2.19
N LYS A 174 13.06 -20.75 -2.98
CA LYS A 174 14.09 -19.78 -2.58
C LYS A 174 13.65 -18.90 -1.43
N TRP A 175 12.36 -18.58 -1.35
CA TRP A 175 11.79 -17.88 -0.21
C TRP A 175 11.82 -18.75 1.05
N GLU A 176 11.47 -20.03 0.95
CA GLU A 176 11.57 -20.99 2.06
C GLU A 176 13.01 -21.11 2.58
N GLU A 177 13.99 -21.30 1.68
CA GLU A 177 15.43 -21.30 2.01
C GLU A 177 15.84 -20.01 2.77
N PHE A 178 15.34 -18.85 2.33
CA PHE A 178 15.60 -17.57 2.98
C PHE A 178 14.95 -17.43 4.35
N THR A 179 13.70 -17.88 4.51
CA THR A 179 13.00 -17.85 5.79
C THR A 179 13.66 -18.77 6.82
N ALA A 180 14.17 -19.93 6.40
CA ALA A 180 14.82 -20.91 7.27
C ALA A 180 16.28 -20.57 7.63
N ALA A 181 16.93 -19.64 6.91
CA ALA A 181 18.30 -19.27 7.21
C ALA A 181 18.41 -18.48 8.53
N GLU A 182 19.30 -18.89 9.43
CA GLU A 182 19.61 -18.15 10.65
C GLU A 182 20.68 -17.07 10.42
N PRO A 183 20.70 -15.98 11.22
CA PRO A 183 21.84 -15.07 11.30
C PRO A 183 23.14 -15.84 11.60
N LEU A 184 24.29 -15.30 11.19
CA LEU A 184 25.56 -15.81 11.70
C LEU A 184 25.57 -15.61 13.22
N GLN A 185 25.87 -16.67 13.96
CA GLN A 185 26.20 -16.54 15.38
C GLN A 185 27.56 -15.85 15.46
N ASP A 186 27.67 -14.83 16.31
CA ASP A 186 28.97 -14.26 16.65
C ASP A 186 29.73 -15.35 17.43
N ASP A 187 30.71 -15.98 16.77
CA ASP A 187 31.68 -16.88 17.38
C ASP A 187 32.70 -16.07 18.22
N THR A 188 32.21 -15.17 19.09
CA THR A 188 33.03 -14.53 20.12
C THR A 188 32.87 -15.31 21.43
N GLU A 189 33.72 -16.32 21.59
CA GLU A 189 34.25 -16.75 22.90
C GLU A 189 35.14 -15.66 23.52
#